data_AF-A0AAX3LXY8-F1
#
_entry.id   AF-A0AAX3LXY8-F1
#
_cell.length_a   1.000
_cell.length_b   1.000
_cell.length_c   1.000
_cell.angle_alpha   90.00
_cell.angle_beta   90.00
_cell.angle_gamma   90.00
#
_symmetry.space_group_name_H-M   'P 1'
#
loop_
_entity.id
_entity.type
_entity.pdbx_description
1 polymer ?
#
loop_
_entity_poly.entity_id
_entity_poly.type
_entity_poly.pdbx_seq_one_letter_code
_entity_poly.pdbx_strand_id
1 'polypeptide(L)'
;MDQQIVTCCSVGVYEHALKRGNQYIVNNERDDKYRISGNHGRLIWISKAHFIDGNITLPYLKEWKSEDDPIDYDLLEVDLIFSDGSKRWCLITTPSKLIHYFEEQAHLSGFNISHLLILKEINHEVIEQTLRYLEAQDRLTEASVALK
;
A
#
# COMPACT_ATOMS: atom_id res chain seq x y z
N MET A 1 -30.74 -17.00 -8.42
CA MET A 1 -29.47 -16.75 -9.12
C MET A 1 -28.59 -16.05 -8.12
N ASP A 2 -27.47 -16.66 -7.75
CA ASP A 2 -26.54 -16.03 -6.83
C ASP A 2 -25.90 -14.83 -7.52
N GLN A 3 -25.93 -13.67 -6.87
CA GLN A 3 -25.26 -12.48 -7.38
C GLN A 3 -23.75 -12.69 -7.30
N GLN A 4 -23.04 -12.47 -8.41
CA GLN A 4 -21.58 -12.49 -8.42
C GLN A 4 -21.05 -11.32 -7.58
N ILE A 5 -20.17 -11.64 -6.65
CA ILE A 5 -19.50 -10.68 -5.76
C ILE A 5 -18.01 -10.71 -6.08
N VAL A 6 -17.39 -9.53 -6.06
CA VAL A 6 -15.96 -9.35 -6.22
C VAL A 6 -15.41 -8.44 -5.12
N THR A 7 -14.21 -8.71 -4.60
CA THR A 7 -13.52 -7.87 -3.62
C THR A 7 -12.51 -6.98 -4.33
N CYS A 8 -12.49 -5.68 -4.04
CA CYS A 8 -11.48 -4.75 -4.55
C CYS A 8 -10.11 -5.00 -3.91
N CYS A 9 -9.09 -5.39 -4.68
CA CYS A 9 -7.71 -5.52 -4.21
C CYS A 9 -6.89 -4.25 -4.40
N SER A 10 -7.15 -3.45 -5.43
CA SER A 10 -6.42 -2.21 -5.71
C SER A 10 -7.36 -1.16 -6.28
N VAL A 11 -7.33 0.07 -5.76
CA VAL A 11 -8.25 1.14 -6.20
C VAL A 11 -7.84 1.78 -7.52
N GLY A 12 -6.55 1.75 -7.88
CA GLY A 12 -6.05 2.39 -9.10
C GLY A 12 -6.45 3.86 -9.21
N VAL A 13 -6.93 4.25 -10.39
CA VAL A 13 -7.49 5.58 -10.67
C VAL A 13 -8.94 5.75 -10.21
N TYR A 14 -9.55 4.69 -9.67
CA TYR A 14 -10.95 4.62 -9.29
C TYR A 14 -11.18 4.86 -7.80
N GLU A 15 -10.26 5.51 -7.09
CA GLU A 15 -10.37 5.81 -5.64
C GLU A 15 -11.68 6.53 -5.26
N HIS A 16 -12.23 7.35 -6.17
CA HIS A 16 -13.53 7.99 -5.98
C HIS A 16 -14.73 7.02 -5.97
N ALA A 17 -14.57 5.81 -6.50
CA ALA A 17 -15.60 4.79 -6.65
C ALA A 17 -15.30 3.49 -5.90
N LEU A 18 -14.04 3.22 -5.59
CA LEU A 18 -13.56 2.00 -4.95
C LEU A 18 -12.94 2.26 -3.59
N LYS A 19 -12.97 1.23 -2.74
CA LYS A 19 -12.16 1.15 -1.54
C LYS A 19 -11.60 -0.26 -1.45
N ARG A 20 -10.29 -0.39 -1.26
CA ARG A 20 -9.65 -1.70 -1.09
C ARG A 20 -10.29 -2.46 0.07
N GLY A 21 -10.51 -3.76 -0.14
CA GLY A 21 -11.19 -4.66 0.80
C GLY A 21 -12.72 -4.60 0.76
N ASN A 22 -13.33 -3.59 0.12
CA ASN A 22 -14.79 -3.59 -0.06
C ASN A 22 -15.21 -4.63 -1.11
N GLN A 23 -16.39 -5.20 -0.88
CA GLN A 23 -17.07 -6.09 -1.81
C GLN A 23 -18.05 -5.31 -2.68
N TYR A 24 -18.17 -5.74 -3.94
CA TYR A 24 -19.06 -5.15 -4.92
C TYR A 24 -19.85 -6.24 -5.64
N ILE A 25 -21.13 -5.95 -5.88
CA ILE A 25 -22.01 -6.80 -6.70
C ILE A 25 -21.74 -6.48 -8.17
N VAL A 26 -21.51 -7.52 -8.97
CA VAL A 26 -21.35 -7.41 -10.43
C VAL A 26 -22.73 -7.37 -11.07
N ASN A 27 -23.10 -6.22 -11.64
CA ASN A 27 -24.35 -6.02 -12.37
C ASN A 27 -24.26 -6.48 -13.82
N ASN A 28 -23.06 -6.44 -14.40
CA ASN A 28 -22.78 -6.84 -15.78
C ASN A 28 -21.27 -7.08 -15.94
N GLU A 29 -20.85 -7.78 -16.98
CA GLU A 29 -19.45 -7.97 -17.30
C GLU A 29 -19.20 -7.91 -18.81
N ARG A 30 -17.98 -7.52 -19.16
CA ARG A 30 -17.38 -7.60 -20.50
C ARG A 30 -15.98 -8.17 -20.34
N ASP A 31 -15.34 -8.54 -21.45
CA ASP A 31 -14.01 -9.18 -21.52
C ASP A 31 -13.10 -8.84 -20.33
N ASP A 32 -12.70 -7.58 -20.20
CA ASP A 32 -11.73 -7.11 -19.21
C ASP A 32 -12.36 -6.29 -18.07
N LYS A 33 -13.69 -6.14 -18.00
CA LYS A 33 -14.34 -5.20 -17.07
C LYS A 33 -15.57 -5.75 -16.37
N TYR A 34 -15.71 -5.37 -15.10
CA TYR A 34 -16.95 -5.50 -14.35
C TYR A 34 -17.72 -4.18 -14.36
N ARG A 35 -19.04 -4.27 -14.44
CA ARG A 35 -19.95 -3.17 -14.13
C ARG A 35 -20.47 -3.35 -12.72
N ILE A 36 -20.10 -2.44 -11.84
CA ILE A 36 -20.47 -2.50 -10.42
C ILE A 36 -21.16 -1.21 -9.98
N SER A 37 -21.87 -1.25 -8.86
CA SER A 37 -22.26 -0.04 -8.12
C SER A 37 -21.14 0.38 -7.19
N GLY A 38 -20.40 1.44 -7.55
CA GLY A 38 -19.29 1.93 -6.73
C GLY A 38 -19.77 2.67 -5.47
N ASN A 39 -18.84 3.01 -4.57
CA ASN A 39 -19.11 3.67 -3.28
C ASN A 39 -19.86 5.01 -3.42
N HIS A 40 -19.68 5.70 -4.54
CA HIS A 40 -20.40 6.91 -4.92
C HIS A 40 -21.88 6.69 -5.34
N GLY A 41 -22.41 5.46 -5.26
CA GLY A 41 -23.80 5.12 -5.58
C GLY A 41 -24.14 5.05 -7.06
N ARG A 42 -23.17 5.13 -7.98
CA ARG A 42 -23.37 5.06 -9.43
C ARG A 42 -22.79 3.78 -10.02
N LEU A 43 -23.37 3.35 -11.15
CA LEU A 43 -22.83 2.24 -11.94
C LEU A 43 -21.62 2.70 -12.76
N ILE A 44 -20.52 1.95 -12.67
CA ILE A 44 -19.25 2.24 -13.35
C ILE A 44 -18.64 0.96 -13.92
N TRP A 45 -17.94 1.09 -15.04
CA TRP A 45 -17.13 0.01 -15.63
C TRP A 45 -15.70 0.12 -15.12
N ILE A 46 -15.18 -0.94 -14.51
CA ILE A 46 -13.84 -1.00 -13.94
C ILE A 46 -13.15 -2.28 -14.40
N SER A 47 -11.84 -2.18 -14.69
CA SER A 47 -11.03 -3.33 -15.07
C SER A 47 -11.09 -4.45 -14.02
N LYS A 48 -11.21 -5.71 -14.48
CA LYS A 48 -11.20 -6.90 -13.62
C LYS A 48 -9.91 -7.01 -12.80
N ALA A 49 -8.80 -6.41 -13.26
CA ALA A 49 -7.51 -6.39 -12.56
C ALA A 49 -7.55 -5.69 -11.18
N HIS A 50 -8.57 -4.89 -10.89
CA HIS A 50 -8.76 -4.25 -9.58
C HIS A 50 -9.49 -5.14 -8.56
N PHE A 51 -9.88 -6.35 -8.95
CA PHE A 51 -10.72 -7.22 -8.15
C PHE A 51 -10.18 -8.63 -8.05
N ILE A 52 -10.60 -9.30 -6.98
CA ILE A 52 -10.49 -10.75 -6.81
C ILE A 52 -11.92 -11.29 -6.72
N ASP A 53 -12.19 -12.39 -7.43
CA ASP A 53 -13.51 -13.00 -7.43
C ASP A 53 -13.87 -13.57 -6.05
N GLY A 54 -15.12 -13.35 -5.63
CA GLY A 54 -15.65 -13.82 -4.36
C GLY A 54 -15.66 -12.76 -3.26
N ASN A 55 -16.15 -13.17 -2.09
CA ASN A 55 -16.17 -12.37 -0.87
C ASN A 55 -14.93 -12.70 -0.03
N ILE A 56 -13.83 -12.03 -0.35
CA ILE A 56 -12.53 -12.23 0.32
C ILE A 56 -12.29 -11.08 1.29
N THR A 57 -11.80 -11.43 2.49
CA THR A 57 -11.28 -10.46 3.46
C THR A 57 -9.80 -10.21 3.16
N LEU A 58 -9.45 -8.96 2.88
CA LEU A 58 -8.06 -8.55 2.69
C LEU A 58 -7.50 -7.98 3.99
N PRO A 59 -6.27 -8.37 4.38
CA PRO A 59 -5.57 -7.70 5.48
C PRO A 59 -5.40 -6.21 5.17
N TYR A 60 -5.58 -5.39 6.20
CA TYR A 60 -5.29 -3.96 6.14
C TYR A 60 -4.25 -3.58 7.20
N LEU A 61 -3.46 -2.54 6.94
CA LEU A 61 -2.52 -1.93 7.85
C LEU A 61 -3.30 -1.40 9.06
N LYS A 62 -3.17 -2.08 10.19
CA LYS A 62 -3.84 -1.68 11.42
C LYS A 62 -3.09 -0.52 12.07
N GLU A 63 -1.77 -0.61 12.09
CA GLU A 63 -0.87 0.31 12.80
C GLU A 63 0.53 0.24 12.18
N TRP A 64 1.29 1.32 12.27
CA TRP A 64 2.73 1.29 12.09
C TRP A 64 3.41 1.94 13.29
N LYS A 65 4.65 1.53 13.56
CA LYS A 65 5.49 2.11 14.62
C LYS A 65 6.95 2.19 14.18
N SER A 66 7.69 3.09 14.80
CA SER A 66 9.15 3.15 14.72
C SER A 66 9.69 3.12 16.15
N GLU A 67 10.73 2.33 16.39
CA GLU A 67 11.47 2.38 17.66
C GLU A 67 12.54 3.49 17.64
N ASP A 68 12.87 3.97 16.44
CA ASP A 68 13.87 4.98 16.16
C ASP A 68 13.26 6.39 16.07
N ASP A 69 14.01 7.40 16.51
CA ASP A 69 13.70 8.81 16.25
C ASP A 69 14.09 9.17 14.81
N PRO A 70 13.16 9.69 13.98
CA PRO A 70 13.42 10.20 12.64
C PRO A 70 14.63 11.14 12.49
N ILE A 71 14.97 11.89 13.54
CA ILE A 71 16.08 12.83 13.54
C ILE A 71 17.41 12.09 13.46
N ASP A 72 17.53 10.97 14.17
CA ASP A 72 18.80 10.31 14.47
C ASP A 72 19.29 9.40 13.34
N TYR A 73 18.44 9.07 12.36
CA TYR A 73 18.77 8.10 11.31
C TYR A 73 18.48 8.61 9.90
N ASP A 74 19.38 8.31 8.96
CA ASP A 74 19.16 8.60 7.54
C ASP A 74 18.15 7.66 6.89
N LEU A 75 18.12 6.40 7.36
CA LEU A 75 17.17 5.37 6.96
C LEU A 75 16.40 4.94 8.22
N LEU A 76 15.14 5.35 8.31
CA LEU A 76 14.25 5.02 9.43
C LEU A 76 13.62 3.65 9.20
N GLU A 77 13.75 2.73 10.14
CA GLU A 77 13.02 1.46 10.10
C GLU A 77 11.58 1.64 10.63
N VAL A 78 10.61 1.12 9.89
CA VAL A 78 9.20 1.20 10.26
C VAL A 78 8.57 -0.19 10.26
N ASP A 79 8.06 -0.59 11.42
CA ASP A 79 7.24 -1.77 11.62
C ASP A 79 5.80 -1.51 11.17
N LEU A 80 5.24 -2.46 10.45
CA LEU A 80 3.87 -2.47 9.93
C LEU A 80 3.12 -3.66 10.56
N ILE A 81 1.98 -3.39 11.19
CA ILE A 81 1.13 -4.39 11.83
C ILE A 81 -0.19 -4.44 11.08
N PHE A 82 -0.55 -5.60 10.53
CA PHE A 82 -1.77 -5.80 9.77
C PHE A 82 -2.91 -6.34 10.66
N SER A 83 -4.14 -6.20 10.15
CA SER A 83 -5.37 -6.60 10.83
C SER A 83 -5.48 -8.09 11.12
N ASP A 84 -4.78 -8.92 10.36
CA ASP A 84 -4.68 -10.37 10.55
C ASP A 84 -3.57 -10.77 11.54
N GLY A 85 -2.87 -9.80 12.12
CA GLY A 85 -1.76 -10.00 13.05
C GLY A 85 -0.42 -10.23 12.36
N SER A 86 -0.37 -10.31 11.02
CA SER A 86 0.90 -10.37 10.30
C SER A 86 1.68 -9.06 10.48
N LYS A 87 3.00 -9.18 10.50
CA LYS A 87 3.91 -8.07 10.69
C LYS A 87 4.88 -7.96 9.54
N ARG A 88 5.18 -6.74 9.13
CA ARG A 88 6.16 -6.43 8.08
C ARG A 88 7.00 -5.25 8.51
N TRP A 89 8.07 -4.96 7.78
CA TRP A 89 8.87 -3.76 7.98
C TRP A 89 9.35 -3.18 6.66
N CYS A 90 9.67 -1.88 6.65
CA CYS A 90 10.27 -1.19 5.51
C CYS A 90 11.20 -0.06 5.99
N LEU A 91 12.02 0.46 5.09
CA LEU A 91 12.87 1.62 5.36
C LEU A 91 12.23 2.87 4.79
N ILE A 92 12.35 3.98 5.50
CA ILE A 92 11.88 5.30 5.09
C ILE A 92 13.03 6.29 5.11
N THR A 93 13.11 7.14 4.09
CA THR A 93 14.09 8.23 4.05
C THR A 93 13.51 9.46 3.35
N THR A 94 14.31 10.52 3.27
CA THR A 94 14.06 11.68 2.41
C THR A 94 15.19 11.85 1.41
N PRO A 95 14.97 12.58 0.30
CA PRO A 95 16.06 12.90 -0.62
C PRO A 95 17.26 13.57 0.08
N SER A 96 17.02 14.44 1.06
CA SER A 96 18.10 15.12 1.79
C SER A 96 18.90 14.18 2.68
N LYS A 97 18.25 13.28 3.44
CA LYS A 97 18.92 12.26 4.26
C LYS A 97 19.64 11.23 3.40
N LEU A 98 19.10 10.90 2.24
CA LEU A 98 19.71 9.97 1.30
C LEU A 98 21.03 10.51 0.72
N ILE A 99 21.14 11.82 0.49
CA ILE A 99 22.42 12.45 0.10
C ILE A 99 23.48 12.25 1.18
N HIS A 100 23.13 12.54 2.45
CA HIS A 100 24.04 12.35 3.58
C HIS A 100 24.49 10.88 3.70
N TYR A 101 23.52 9.96 3.64
CA TYR A 101 23.81 8.52 3.64
C TYR A 101 24.79 8.14 2.53
N PHE A 102 24.62 8.65 1.31
CA PHE A 102 25.52 8.36 0.20
C PHE A 102 26.93 8.92 0.39
N GLU A 103 27.06 10.09 1.01
CA GLU A 103 28.36 10.68 1.35
C GLU A 103 29.12 9.82 2.37
N GLU A 104 28.42 9.30 3.39
CA GLU A 104 29.01 8.38 4.38
C GLU A 104 29.42 7.04 3.75
N GLN A 105 28.60 6.54 2.81
CA GLN A 105 28.85 5.28 2.11
C GLN A 105 29.76 5.43 0.88
N ALA A 106 30.36 6.59 0.62
CA ALA A 106 31.14 6.88 -0.59
C ALA A 106 32.36 5.97 -0.79
N HIS A 107 32.81 5.30 0.27
CA HIS A 107 33.91 4.34 0.23
C HIS A 107 33.50 2.97 -0.36
N LEU A 108 32.20 2.68 -0.45
CA LEU A 108 31.68 1.44 -1.03
C LEU A 108 31.61 1.53 -2.55
N SER A 109 31.96 0.44 -3.24
CA SER A 109 31.79 0.36 -4.71
C SER A 109 30.33 0.19 -5.15
N GLY A 110 29.43 -0.04 -4.20
CA GLY A 110 27.99 -0.16 -4.40
C GLY A 110 27.31 -0.80 -3.18
N PHE A 111 26.02 -0.57 -3.02
CA PHE A 111 25.17 -1.19 -1.99
C PHE A 111 23.75 -1.35 -2.54
N ASN A 112 22.98 -2.25 -1.93
CA ASN A 112 21.58 -2.48 -2.24
C ASN A 112 20.73 -2.07 -1.03
N ILE A 113 19.72 -1.23 -1.24
CA ILE A 113 18.74 -0.87 -0.21
C ILE A 113 17.39 -1.41 -0.64
N SER A 114 16.97 -2.52 -0.05
CA SER A 114 15.68 -3.14 -0.34
C SER A 114 14.55 -2.45 0.44
N HIS A 115 13.34 -2.42 -0.13
CA HIS A 115 12.11 -1.96 0.55
C HIS A 115 12.22 -0.53 1.12
N LEU A 116 12.93 0.34 0.39
CA LEU A 116 13.09 1.74 0.70
C LEU A 116 11.95 2.58 0.13
N LEU A 117 11.32 3.35 0.99
CA LEU A 117 10.37 4.40 0.66
C LEU A 117 11.04 5.76 0.79
N ILE A 118 10.98 6.56 -0.27
CA ILE A 118 11.54 7.92 -0.31
C ILE A 118 10.38 8.91 -0.20
N LEU A 119 10.31 9.61 0.93
CA LEU A 119 9.25 10.57 1.27
C LEU A 119 9.78 12.00 1.16
N LYS A 120 8.87 12.98 1.06
CA LYS A 120 9.24 14.40 1.03
C LYS A 120 9.85 14.88 2.35
N GLU A 121 9.39 14.33 3.47
CA GLU A 121 9.81 14.65 4.84
C GLU A 121 9.46 13.47 5.75
N ILE A 122 10.18 13.30 6.85
CA ILE A 122 9.88 12.25 7.84
C ILE A 122 9.06 12.86 8.97
N ASN A 123 7.74 12.73 8.87
CA ASN A 123 6.82 13.01 9.96
C ASN A 123 5.66 12.02 9.92
N HIS A 124 4.95 11.89 11.03
CA HIS A 124 3.88 10.89 11.19
C HIS A 124 2.79 11.00 10.11
N GLU A 125 2.36 12.22 9.76
CA GLU A 125 1.29 12.43 8.78
C GLU A 125 1.70 11.94 7.39
N VAL A 126 2.91 12.29 6.95
CA VAL A 126 3.40 11.95 5.61
C VAL A 126 3.70 10.45 5.49
N ILE A 127 4.21 9.84 6.56
CA ILE A 127 4.38 8.38 6.64
C ILE A 127 3.02 7.70 6.53
N GLU A 128 2.05 8.06 7.38
CA GLU A 128 0.70 7.49 7.36
C GLU A 128 0.07 7.61 5.98
N GLN A 129 0.07 8.80 5.38
CA GLN A 129 -0.50 9.02 4.04
C GLN A 129 0.17 8.15 2.98
N THR A 130 1.49 8.02 3.01
CA THR A 130 2.25 7.22 2.04
C THR A 130 1.94 5.73 2.20
N LEU A 131 1.94 5.21 3.42
CA LEU A 131 1.62 3.81 3.70
C LEU A 131 0.18 3.48 3.30
N ARG A 132 -0.78 4.36 3.60
CA ARG A 132 -2.19 4.22 3.21
C ARG A 132 -2.39 4.24 1.71
N TYR A 133 -1.67 5.11 1.01
CA TYR A 133 -1.68 5.16 -0.44
C TYR A 133 -1.17 3.83 -1.03
N LEU A 134 -0.01 3.33 -0.57
CA LEU A 134 0.55 2.07 -1.04
C LEU A 134 -0.37 0.88 -0.73
N GLU A 135 -0.99 0.87 0.45
CA GLU A 135 -1.99 -0.12 0.83
C GLU A 135 -3.16 -0.11 -0.15
N ALA A 136 -3.78 1.04 -0.40
CA ALA A 136 -4.95 1.17 -1.28
C ALA A 136 -4.66 0.69 -2.71
N GLN A 137 -3.40 0.75 -3.13
CA GLN A 137 -2.93 0.31 -4.44
C GLN A 137 -2.46 -1.16 -4.49
N ASP A 138 -2.55 -1.89 -3.38
CA ASP A 138 -2.01 -3.26 -3.20
C ASP A 138 -0.49 -3.37 -3.32
N ARG A 139 0.24 -2.28 -3.06
CA ARG A 139 1.70 -2.19 -3.23
C ARG A 139 2.47 -2.19 -1.92
N LEU A 140 1.79 -2.05 -0.78
CA LEU A 140 2.46 -2.02 0.53
C LEU A 140 3.22 -3.33 0.82
N THR A 141 2.69 -4.47 0.39
CA THR A 141 3.37 -5.78 0.54
C THR A 141 4.65 -5.86 -0.29
N GLU A 142 4.68 -5.28 -1.49
CA GLU A 142 5.90 -5.21 -2.33
C GLU A 142 6.95 -4.29 -1.70
N ALA A 143 6.49 -3.18 -1.13
CA ALA A 143 7.31 -2.17 -0.50
C ALA A 143 7.83 -2.55 0.90
N SER A 144 7.56 -3.75 1.40
CA SER A 144 7.94 -4.18 2.75
C SER A 144 8.32 -5.66 2.81
N VAL A 145 8.96 -6.07 3.91
CA VAL A 145 9.39 -7.46 4.16
C VAL A 145 8.59 -8.05 5.31
N ALA A 146 8.17 -9.30 5.20
CA ALA A 146 7.53 -10.01 6.32
C ALA A 146 8.52 -10.22 7.48
N LEU A 147 8.11 -9.88 8.70
CA LEU A 147 8.81 -10.30 9.91
C LEU A 147 8.50 -11.79 10.14
N LYS A 148 9.54 -12.59 10.35
CA LYS A 148 9.42 -14.04 10.62
C LYS A 148 8.84 -14.32 11.99
#